data_AF-A0A0A2T4B8-F1
#
_entry.id   AF-A0A0A2T4B8-F1
#
_cell.length_a   1.000
_cell.length_b   1.000
_cell.length_c   1.000
_cell.angle_alpha   90.00
_cell.angle_beta   90.00
_cell.angle_gamma   90.00
#
_symmetry.space_group_name_H-M   'P 1'
#
loop_
_entity.id
_entity.type
_entity.pdbx_description
1 polymer ?
#
loop_
_entity_poly.entity_id
_entity_poly.type
_entity_poly.pdbx_seq_one_letter_code
_entity_poly.pdbx_strand_id
1 'polypeptide(L)'
;MLVLTRRVGESVVISEDIYCTIVGYQNDEVRLAFDAPKSIPIHRDEIQRRIYRDQIKDNKFVDKAANNESIVDRLINKFKSSASPTNS
;
A
#
# COMPACT_ATOMS: atom_id res chain seq x y z
N MET A 1 15.20 6.91 -13.93
CA MET A 1 14.97 5.71 -14.76
C MET A 1 16.27 5.37 -15.46
N LEU A 2 16.79 4.16 -15.26
CA LEU A 2 18.00 3.65 -15.93
C LEU A 2 17.56 2.57 -16.94
N VAL A 3 18.12 2.59 -18.16
CA VAL A 3 17.75 1.66 -19.23
C VAL A 3 18.98 0.86 -19.63
N LEU A 4 18.85 -0.47 -19.62
CA LEU A 4 19.93 -1.41 -19.96
C LEU A 4 19.38 -2.48 -20.91
N THR A 5 20.17 -2.86 -21.91
CA THR A 5 19.85 -3.97 -22.81
C THR A 5 20.59 -5.22 -22.35
N ARG A 6 19.84 -6.28 -22.05
CA ARG A 6 20.35 -7.60 -21.63
C ARG A 6 19.89 -8.70 -22.58
N ARG A 7 20.74 -9.70 -22.79
CA ARG A 7 20.42 -10.95 -23.49
C ARG A 7 19.94 -12.00 -22.50
N VAL A 8 19.35 -13.08 -23.02
CA VAL A 8 18.99 -14.26 -22.22
C VAL A 8 20.26 -14.82 -21.56
N GLY A 9 20.18 -15.08 -20.25
CA GLY A 9 21.30 -15.51 -19.41
C GLY A 9 22.10 -14.37 -18.77
N GLU A 10 21.87 -13.12 -19.17
CA GLU A 10 22.53 -11.98 -18.54
C GLU A 10 21.71 -11.43 -17.37
N SER A 11 22.41 -10.85 -16.39
CA SER A 11 21.81 -10.30 -15.17
C SER A 11 22.09 -8.81 -15.00
N VAL A 12 21.19 -8.15 -14.29
CA VAL A 12 21.36 -6.80 -13.72
C VAL A 12 21.40 -6.96 -12.20
N VAL A 13 22.40 -6.34 -11.58
CA VAL A 13 22.54 -6.34 -10.12
C VAL A 13 21.99 -5.03 -9.57
N ILE A 14 21.18 -5.12 -8.53
CA ILE A 14 20.61 -3.97 -7.79
C ILE A 14 21.18 -4.04 -6.37
N SER A 15 21.75 -2.93 -5.91
CA SER A 15 22.53 -2.89 -4.65
C SER A 15 23.70 -3.90 -4.69
N GLU A 16 23.77 -4.83 -3.73
CA GLU A 16 24.88 -5.79 -3.60
C GLU A 16 24.40 -7.25 -3.65
N ASP A 17 23.11 -7.51 -3.40
CA ASP A 17 22.56 -8.82 -3.13
C ASP A 17 21.29 -9.16 -3.93
N ILE A 18 20.84 -8.27 -4.83
CA ILE A 18 19.66 -8.51 -5.68
C ILE A 18 20.11 -8.72 -7.12
N TYR A 19 19.80 -9.88 -7.68
CA TYR A 19 20.11 -10.24 -9.05
C TYR A 19 18.81 -10.41 -9.85
N CYS A 20 18.66 -9.63 -10.92
CA CYS A 20 17.58 -9.79 -11.89
C CYS A 20 18.15 -10.41 -13.16
N THR A 21 17.75 -11.65 -13.49
CA THR A 21 18.28 -12.42 -14.61
C THR A 21 17.23 -12.63 -15.68
N ILE A 22 17.59 -12.39 -16.94
CA ILE A 22 16.72 -12.71 -18.08
C ILE A 22 16.80 -14.22 -18.35
N VAL A 23 15.73 -14.95 -18.07
CA VAL A 23 15.69 -16.42 -18.26
C VAL A 23 15.29 -16.78 -19.69
N GLY A 24 14.48 -15.93 -20.32
CA GLY A 24 14.01 -16.18 -21.69
C GLY A 24 12.97 -15.15 -22.11
N TYR A 25 12.60 -15.18 -23.38
CA TYR A 25 11.48 -14.43 -23.92
C TYR A 25 10.68 -15.34 -24.85
N GLN A 26 9.35 -15.28 -24.78
CA GLN A 26 8.47 -16.04 -25.64
C GLN A 26 7.11 -15.34 -25.73
N ASN A 27 6.51 -15.26 -26.92
CA ASN A 27 5.18 -14.68 -27.12
C ASN A 27 5.02 -13.26 -26.55
N ASP A 28 6.05 -12.41 -26.72
CA ASP A 28 6.09 -11.05 -26.15
C ASP A 28 6.16 -11.00 -24.61
N GLU A 29 6.23 -12.16 -23.94
CA GLU A 29 6.48 -12.26 -22.50
C GLU A 29 7.97 -12.45 -22.22
N VAL A 30 8.48 -11.73 -21.23
CA VAL A 30 9.84 -11.91 -20.73
C VAL A 30 9.79 -12.65 -19.40
N ARG A 31 10.61 -13.71 -19.29
CA ARG A 31 10.81 -14.43 -18.04
C ARG A 31 11.97 -13.81 -17.28
N LEU A 32 11.67 -13.24 -16.13
CA LEU A 32 12.64 -12.66 -15.20
C LEU A 32 12.76 -13.57 -13.98
N ALA A 33 13.99 -13.89 -13.59
CA ALA A 33 14.29 -14.50 -12.30
C ALA A 33 14.87 -13.43 -11.38
N PHE A 34 14.44 -13.44 -10.12
CA PHE A 34 15.01 -12.60 -9.09
C PHE A 34 15.62 -13.48 -8.02
N ASP A 35 16.88 -13.22 -7.68
CA ASP A 35 17.53 -13.75 -6.50
C ASP A 35 17.80 -12.58 -5.55
N ALA A 36 17.32 -12.70 -4.32
CA ALA A 36 17.42 -11.66 -3.31
C ALA A 36 17.23 -12.28 -1.91
N PRO A 37 17.75 -11.64 -0.85
CA PRO A 37 17.50 -12.09 0.51
C PRO A 37 16.01 -12.06 0.87
N LYS A 38 15.60 -12.97 1.76
CA LYS A 38 14.21 -13.07 2.24
C LYS A 38 13.69 -11.82 2.96
N SER A 39 14.59 -10.97 3.45
CA SER A 39 14.23 -9.68 4.07
C SER A 39 13.69 -8.66 3.07
N ILE A 40 13.96 -8.84 1.77
CA ILE A 40 13.56 -7.91 0.71
C ILE A 40 12.42 -8.55 -0.09
N PRO A 41 11.17 -8.08 0.08
CA PRO A 41 10.05 -8.65 -0.64
C PRO A 41 10.09 -8.24 -2.12
N ILE A 42 9.84 -9.20 -3.00
CA ILE A 42 9.70 -8.98 -4.45
C ILE A 42 8.27 -9.28 -4.86
N HIS A 43 7.60 -8.27 -5.40
CA HIS A 43 6.21 -8.35 -5.80
C HIS A 43 6.05 -7.95 -7.26
N ARG A 44 5.05 -8.53 -7.93
CA ARG A 44 4.56 -8.00 -9.20
C ARG A 44 3.90 -6.65 -8.95
N ASP A 45 4.07 -5.72 -9.88
CA ASP A 45 3.60 -4.34 -9.71
C ASP A 45 2.08 -4.24 -9.46
N GLU A 46 1.28 -5.05 -10.16
CA GLU A 46 -0.17 -5.08 -9.95
C GLU A 46 -0.57 -5.55 -8.54
N ILE A 47 0.22 -6.44 -7.94
CA ILE A 47 0.01 -6.92 -6.58
C ILE A 47 0.44 -5.85 -5.58
N GLN A 48 1.60 -5.23 -5.79
CA GLN A 48 2.09 -4.14 -4.94
C GLN A 48 1.10 -2.97 -4.90
N ARG A 49 0.57 -2.58 -6.07
CA ARG A 49 -0.44 -1.51 -6.17
C ARG A 49 -1.73 -1.84 -5.42
N ARG A 50 -2.13 -3.11 -5.33
CA ARG A 50 -3.31 -3.53 -4.53
C ARG A 50 -3.03 -3.43 -3.04
N ILE A 51 -1.91 -4.00 -2.58
CA ILE A 51 -1.50 -3.97 -1.17
C ILE A 51 -1.46 -2.53 -0.65
N TYR A 52 -0.85 -1.61 -1.40
CA TYR A 52 -0.75 -0.21 -1.00
C TYR A 52 -2.12 0.49 -0.93
N ARG A 53 -3.04 0.19 -1.86
CA ARG A 53 -4.40 0.76 -1.84
C ARG A 53 -5.19 0.27 -0.63
N ASP A 54 -5.06 -1.00 -0.28
CA ASP A 54 -5.79 -1.59 0.84
C ASP A 54 -5.23 -1.08 2.17
N GLN A 55 -3.91 -0.99 2.32
CA GLN A 55 -3.26 -0.36 3.48
C GLN A 55 -3.68 1.11 3.69
N ILE A 56 -3.82 1.89 2.61
CA ILE A 56 -4.34 3.27 2.69
C ILE A 56 -5.81 3.29 3.14
N LYS A 57 -6.63 2.34 2.70
CA LYS A 57 -8.03 2.26 3.12
C LYS A 57 -8.15 1.89 4.60
N ASP A 58 -7.37 0.93 5.05
CA ASP A 58 -7.40 0.47 6.44
C ASP A 58 -6.87 1.55 7.40
N ASN A 59 -5.79 2.26 7.04
CA ASN A 59 -5.31 3.40 7.82
C ASN A 59 -6.31 4.57 7.86
N LYS A 60 -7.16 4.76 6.83
CA LYS A 60 -8.24 5.77 6.87
C LYS A 60 -9.36 5.45 7.86
N PHE A 61 -9.45 4.21 8.36
CA PHE A 61 -10.38 3.86 9.44
C PHE A 61 -9.75 3.97 10.84
N VAL A 62 -8.42 4.03 10.95
CA VAL A 62 -7.72 4.18 12.23
C VAL A 62 -7.67 5.64 12.71
N ASP A 63 -7.73 6.62 11.80
CA ASP A 63 -7.69 8.06 12.17
C ASP A 63 -9.05 8.66 12.57
N LYS A 64 -10.16 7.91 12.55
CA LYS A 64 -11.48 8.43 12.97
C LYS A 64 -11.80 8.23 14.46
N ALA A 65 -10.79 7.95 15.28
CA ALA A 65 -10.88 7.91 16.74
C ALA A 65 -9.91 8.88 17.44
N ALA A 66 -9.27 9.79 16.71
CA ALA A 66 -8.51 10.91 17.27
C ALA A 66 -9.30 12.23 17.31
N ASN A 67 -10.63 12.17 17.42
CA ASN A 67 -11.35 13.26 18.06
C ASN A 67 -11.33 12.96 19.56
N ASN A 68 -10.50 13.70 20.30
CA ASN A 68 -10.54 13.80 21.76
C ASN A 68 -11.83 14.51 22.24
N GLU A 69 -12.98 14.15 21.67
CA GLU A 69 -14.26 14.45 22.31
C GLU A 69 -14.66 13.21 23.08
N SER A 70 -14.85 13.39 24.38
CA SER A 70 -15.39 12.35 25.23
C SER A 70 -16.73 11.91 24.66
N ILE A 71 -17.03 10.61 24.70
CA ILE A 71 -18.38 10.09 24.41
C ILE A 71 -19.43 10.85 25.24
N VAL A 72 -19.04 11.34 26.41
CA VAL A 72 -19.84 12.18 27.31
C VAL A 72 -20.22 13.52 26.65
N ASP A 73 -19.30 14.20 25.95
CA ASP A 73 -19.55 15.51 25.32
C ASP A 73 -20.58 15.39 24.18
N ARG A 74 -20.50 14.30 23.40
CA ARG A 74 -21.49 13.99 22.35
C ARG A 74 -22.88 13.74 22.93
N LEU A 75 -22.96 13.05 24.08
CA LEU A 75 -24.24 12.78 24.74
C LEU A 75 -24.84 14.06 25.33
N ILE A 76 -24.04 14.92 25.96
CA ILE A 76 -24.49 16.20 26.53
C ILE A 76 -25.09 17.10 25.44
N ASN A 77 -24.41 17.25 24.31
CA ASN A 77 -24.92 18.09 23.21
C ASN A 77 -26.19 17.53 22.58
N LYS A 78 -26.31 16.21 22.44
CA LYS A 78 -27.54 15.57 21.95
C LYS A 78 -28.73 15.87 22.86
N PHE A 79 -28.56 15.81 24.18
CA PHE A 79 -29.62 16.13 25.14
C PHE A 79 -29.99 17.62 25.17
N LYS A 80 -29.01 18.53 25.05
CA LYS A 80 -29.27 19.97 24.96
C LYS A 80 -30.07 20.34 23.71
N SER A 81 -29.81 19.69 22.58
CA SER A 81 -30.55 19.93 21.34
C SER A 81 -31.99 19.41 21.33
N SER A 82 -32.31 18.42 22.17
CA SER A 82 -33.68 17.92 22.34
C SER A 82 -34.52 18.73 23.34
N ALA A 83 -33.93 19.75 23.98
CA ALA A 83 -34.56 20.54 25.04
C ALA A 83 -34.80 22.01 24.67
N SER A 84 -34.98 22.33 23.39
CA SER A 84 -35.61 23.59 22.99
C SER A 84 -37.13 23.41 22.93
N PRO A 85 -37.91 24.06 23.82
CA PRO A 85 -39.36 24.03 23.77
C PRO A 85 -39.85 24.88 22.59
N THR A 86 -40.74 24.30 21.81
CA THR A 86 -41.68 25.04 20.96
C THR A 86 -42.55 25.95 21.84
N ASN A 87 -42.87 27.14 21.32
CA ASN A 87 -43.73 28.24 21.81
C ASN A 87 -42.88 29.44 22.32
N SER A 88 -42.86 30.61 21.68
CA SER A 88 -43.78 31.28 20.73
C SER A 88 -43.01 32.11 19.71
#